data_AF-A0A959YDN6-F1
#
_entry.id   AF-A0A959YDN6-F1
#
_cell.length_a   1.000
_cell.length_b   1.000
_cell.length_c   1.000
_cell.angle_alpha   90.00
_cell.angle_beta   90.00
_cell.angle_gamma   90.00
#
_symmetry.space_group_name_H-M   'P 1'
#
loop_
_entity.id
_entity.type
_entity.pdbx_description
1 polymer ?
#
loop_
_entity_poly.entity_id
_entity_poly.type
_entity_poly.pdbx_seq_one_letter_code
_entity_poly.pdbx_strand_id
1 'polypeptide(L)'
;MAGIVLGCWLMDLLAMRFLILPARSAGAYKVHRMFTGNAPDEVPILGSSRAAGSYVPERIDAHAFDYGIEKTEHELVEVMLAEELRKERRTPILINWDFEFFQHKVGNMAHFVPNLEHPTVRAYVAEELHWYHRFPGLRFFGLYDDYLKALLGERSKGNVRSAGGVFDNGRHDRSRFQEQVRRRLATQMRWIDPQGKDSVFLDLVRSTDRRIIIVAAPYHRSYFTNFKDLGAAQAYLAGLDSLVNVTVLDHSRDELPDVDFLNTSHVNYTGAQVFSERLGREWTALFPDRR
;
A
#
# COMPACT_ATOMS: atom_id res chain seq x y z
N MET A 1 -28.58 29.82 -10.12
CA MET A 1 -27.14 29.57 -9.84
C MET A 1 -26.89 29.08 -8.42
N ALA A 2 -27.29 29.80 -7.37
CA ALA A 2 -27.06 29.38 -5.97
C ALA A 2 -27.58 27.96 -5.65
N GLY A 3 -28.78 27.61 -6.12
CA GLY A 3 -29.34 26.27 -5.91
C GLY A 3 -28.56 25.13 -6.58
N ILE A 4 -27.96 25.36 -7.75
CA ILE A 4 -27.12 24.36 -8.44
C ILE A 4 -25.83 24.15 -7.66
N VAL A 5 -25.17 25.23 -7.23
CA VAL A 5 -23.93 25.15 -6.43
C VAL A 5 -24.18 24.43 -5.11
N LEU A 6 -25.28 24.76 -4.42
CA LEU A 6 -25.69 24.09 -3.19
C LEU A 6 -25.97 22.60 -3.42
N GLY A 7 -26.66 22.26 -4.53
CA GLY A 7 -26.92 20.87 -4.90
C GLY A 7 -25.63 20.07 -5.16
N CYS A 8 -24.68 20.64 -5.90
CA CYS A 8 -23.37 20.02 -6.14
C CYS A 8 -22.59 19.81 -4.84
N TRP A 9 -22.56 20.81 -3.96
CA TRP A 9 -21.90 20.69 -2.66
C TRP A 9 -22.55 19.61 -1.78
N LEU A 10 -23.89 19.57 -1.74
CA LEU A 10 -24.60 18.53 -0.99
C LEU A 10 -24.29 17.13 -1.56
N MET A 11 -24.28 16.97 -2.88
CA MET A 11 -23.90 15.71 -3.53
C MET A 11 -22.48 15.28 -3.16
N ASP A 12 -21.55 16.23 -3.07
CA ASP A 12 -20.18 15.97 -2.64
C ASP A 12 -20.12 15.37 -1.24
N LEU A 13 -20.81 16.00 -0.29
CA LEU A 13 -20.91 15.51 1.10
C LEU A 13 -21.58 14.15 1.18
N LEU A 14 -22.63 13.91 0.41
CA LEU A 14 -23.33 12.64 0.36
C LEU A 14 -22.41 11.54 -0.19
N ALA A 15 -21.68 11.82 -1.27
CA ALA A 15 -20.71 10.87 -1.85
C ALA A 15 -19.61 10.53 -0.85
N MET A 16 -19.02 11.53 -0.19
CA MET A 16 -18.02 11.32 0.86
C MET A 16 -18.57 10.44 1.98
N ARG A 17 -19.72 10.81 2.55
CA ARG A 17 -20.26 10.15 3.74
C ARG A 17 -20.79 8.74 3.47
N PHE A 18 -21.44 8.52 2.33
CA PHE A 18 -22.19 7.28 2.08
C PHE A 18 -21.55 6.33 1.09
N LEU A 19 -20.67 6.82 0.20
CA LEU A 19 -20.00 5.98 -0.80
C LEU A 19 -18.53 5.75 -0.45
N ILE A 20 -17.79 6.82 -0.14
CA ILE A 20 -16.33 6.78 -0.04
C ILE A 20 -15.88 6.33 1.35
N LEU A 21 -16.23 7.08 2.40
CA LEU A 21 -15.74 6.83 3.75
C LEU A 21 -16.16 5.48 4.37
N PRO A 22 -17.31 4.87 4.00
CA PRO A 22 -17.64 3.54 4.50
C PRO A 22 -16.77 2.42 3.91
N ALA A 23 -16.12 2.63 2.75
CA ALA A 23 -15.26 1.62 2.10
C ALA A 23 -13.83 1.67 2.66
N ARG A 24 -13.67 1.20 3.91
CA ARG A 24 -12.44 1.35 4.71
C ARG A 24 -11.19 0.71 4.12
N SER A 25 -11.36 -0.28 3.25
CA SER A 25 -10.26 -0.96 2.59
C SER A 25 -9.87 -0.33 1.25
N ALA A 26 -10.63 0.66 0.76
CA ALA A 26 -10.37 1.32 -0.51
C ALA A 26 -9.29 2.40 -0.39
N GLY A 27 -8.50 2.59 -1.45
CA GLY A 27 -7.46 3.62 -1.49
C GLY A 27 -7.97 5.03 -1.16
N ALA A 28 -9.20 5.36 -1.57
CA ALA A 28 -9.85 6.64 -1.26
C ALA A 28 -9.98 6.91 0.25
N TYR A 29 -10.41 5.90 1.01
CA TYR A 29 -10.48 5.97 2.47
C TYR A 29 -9.07 6.00 3.08
N LYS A 30 -8.14 5.18 2.58
CA LYS A 30 -6.75 5.13 3.07
C LYS A 30 -6.06 6.48 2.94
N VAL A 31 -6.16 7.14 1.78
CA VAL A 31 -5.67 8.51 1.58
C VAL A 31 -6.38 9.46 2.54
N HIS A 32 -7.71 9.41 2.63
CA HIS A 32 -8.44 10.30 3.55
C HIS A 32 -7.96 10.15 4.99
N ARG A 33 -7.82 8.91 5.47
CA ARG A 33 -7.36 8.59 6.82
C ARG A 33 -5.90 9.02 7.03
N MET A 34 -5.02 8.83 6.05
CA MET A 34 -3.61 9.23 6.15
C MET A 34 -3.48 10.74 6.39
N PHE A 35 -4.27 11.55 5.68
CA PHE A 35 -4.16 13.02 5.70
C PHE A 35 -5.09 13.73 6.71
N THR A 36 -6.03 13.01 7.33
CA THR A 36 -6.96 13.61 8.32
C THR A 36 -6.98 12.90 9.67
N GLY A 37 -6.45 11.69 9.75
CA GLY A 37 -6.41 10.86 10.95
C GLY A 37 -5.15 11.11 11.78
N ASN A 38 -5.29 11.05 13.11
CA ASN A 38 -4.19 11.20 14.06
C ASN A 38 -4.28 10.22 15.24
N ALA A 39 -4.65 8.96 15.00
CA ALA A 39 -4.62 7.92 16.04
C ALA A 39 -3.19 7.80 16.63
N PRO A 40 -2.95 8.13 17.91
CA PRO A 40 -1.60 8.36 18.43
C PRO A 40 -0.71 7.11 18.44
N ASP A 41 -1.32 5.94 18.67
CA ASP A 41 -0.61 4.66 18.81
C ASP A 41 -0.55 3.84 17.52
N GLU A 42 -1.06 4.39 16.41
CA GLU A 42 -1.16 3.69 15.14
C GLU A 42 0.21 3.37 14.53
N VAL A 43 0.37 2.15 14.02
CA VAL A 43 1.53 1.71 13.23
C VAL A 43 1.12 1.70 11.76
N PRO A 44 1.59 2.64 10.94
CA PRO A 44 1.26 2.67 9.52
C PRO A 44 2.05 1.59 8.77
N ILE A 45 1.34 0.83 7.93
CA ILE A 45 1.93 -0.04 6.90
C ILE A 45 1.76 0.66 5.54
N LEU A 46 2.86 1.13 4.95
CA LEU A 46 2.89 1.84 3.68
C LEU A 46 3.31 0.90 2.54
N GLY A 47 2.81 1.12 1.32
CA GLY A 47 3.30 0.40 0.14
C GLY A 47 2.31 0.29 -1.01
N SER A 48 2.60 -0.63 -1.92
CA SER A 48 1.82 -0.88 -3.15
C SER A 48 0.63 -1.83 -2.91
N SER A 49 0.12 -2.47 -3.99
CA SER A 49 -0.83 -3.58 -3.91
C SER A 49 -0.31 -4.74 -3.07
N ARG A 50 1.02 -4.91 -2.98
CA ARG A 50 1.62 -5.96 -2.17
C ARG A 50 1.47 -5.67 -0.68
N ALA A 51 1.58 -4.42 -0.24
CA ALA A 51 1.16 -4.04 1.10
C ALA A 51 -0.32 -4.40 1.31
N ALA A 52 -1.19 -3.89 0.44
CA ALA A 52 -2.64 -4.03 0.56
C ALA A 52 -3.15 -5.48 0.75
N GLY A 53 -2.44 -6.48 0.22
CA GLY A 53 -2.85 -7.88 0.26
C GLY A 53 -1.92 -8.87 0.96
N SER A 54 -0.76 -8.46 1.49
CA SER A 54 0.20 -9.39 2.11
C SER A 54 0.25 -9.32 3.63
N TYR A 55 -0.18 -8.20 4.22
CA TYR A 55 -0.04 -7.95 5.66
C TYR A 55 -1.41 -7.98 6.31
N VAL A 56 -1.64 -8.93 7.21
CA VAL A 56 -2.80 -8.96 8.11
C VAL A 56 -2.43 -8.14 9.35
N PRO A 57 -2.83 -6.86 9.44
CA PRO A 57 -2.17 -5.91 10.34
C PRO A 57 -2.26 -6.31 11.82
N GLU A 58 -3.40 -6.82 12.25
CA GLU A 58 -3.66 -7.25 13.62
C GLU A 58 -2.81 -8.46 14.07
N ARG A 59 -2.16 -9.15 13.13
CA ARG A 59 -1.21 -10.24 13.42
C ARG A 59 0.22 -9.72 13.62
N ILE A 60 0.48 -8.46 13.26
CA ILE A 60 1.79 -7.80 13.39
C ILE A 60 1.79 -6.91 14.64
N ASP A 61 0.82 -6.00 14.74
CA ASP A 61 0.63 -5.07 15.87
C ASP A 61 -0.87 -4.75 16.00
N ALA A 62 -1.40 -4.73 17.22
CA ALA A 62 -2.83 -4.49 17.46
C ALA A 62 -3.30 -3.10 17.00
N HIS A 63 -2.36 -2.16 16.84
CA HIS A 63 -2.60 -0.80 16.38
C HIS A 63 -2.16 -0.57 14.93
N ALA A 64 -1.80 -1.62 14.19
CA ALA A 64 -1.40 -1.47 12.79
C ALA A 64 -2.59 -1.14 11.88
N PHE A 65 -2.35 -0.28 10.90
CA PHE A 65 -3.28 0.01 9.81
C PHE A 65 -2.56 0.00 8.46
N ASP A 66 -3.15 -0.71 7.50
CA ASP A 66 -2.64 -0.85 6.15
C ASP A 66 -3.10 0.29 5.24
N TYR A 67 -2.14 1.10 4.82
CA TYR A 67 -2.27 2.17 3.86
C TYR A 67 -1.79 1.77 2.45
N GLY A 68 -1.55 0.49 2.19
CA GLY A 68 -1.18 -0.02 0.87
C GLY A 68 -2.24 0.29 -0.18
N ILE A 69 -1.83 0.85 -1.32
CA ILE A 69 -2.74 1.18 -2.43
C ILE A 69 -2.31 0.44 -3.69
N GLU A 70 -3.29 -0.08 -4.44
CA GLU A 70 -2.99 -0.81 -5.65
C GLU A 70 -2.40 0.09 -6.75
N LYS A 71 -1.44 -0.47 -7.52
CA LYS A 71 -0.82 0.21 -8.67
C LYS A 71 -0.15 1.54 -8.32
N THR A 72 0.29 1.70 -7.07
CA THR A 72 1.08 2.84 -6.60
C THR A 72 2.43 2.34 -6.15
N GLU A 73 3.47 3.11 -6.40
CA GLU A 73 4.86 2.71 -6.21
C GLU A 73 5.58 3.73 -5.29
N HIS A 74 6.90 3.91 -5.42
CA HIS A 74 7.70 4.72 -4.50
C HIS A 74 7.19 6.16 -4.30
N GLU A 75 6.70 6.84 -5.33
CA GLU A 75 6.31 8.26 -5.20
C GLU A 75 5.13 8.44 -4.24
N LEU A 76 4.19 7.49 -4.21
CA LEU A 76 3.11 7.55 -3.21
C LEU A 76 3.63 7.23 -1.81
N VAL A 77 4.55 6.27 -1.68
CA VAL A 77 5.16 5.94 -0.40
C VAL A 77 5.89 7.15 0.16
N GLU A 78 6.61 7.92 -0.66
CA GLU A 78 7.23 9.18 -0.27
C GLU A 78 6.20 10.21 0.24
N VAL A 79 5.12 10.40 -0.51
CA VAL A 79 4.03 11.32 -0.13
C VAL A 79 3.38 10.92 1.20
N MET A 80 3.11 9.62 1.38
CA MET A 80 2.51 9.10 2.62
C MET A 80 3.50 9.14 3.80
N LEU A 81 4.77 8.82 3.58
CA LEU A 81 5.80 8.90 4.60
C LEU A 81 6.01 10.34 5.05
N ALA A 82 6.10 11.29 4.11
CA ALA A 82 6.22 12.71 4.43
C ALA A 82 5.04 13.21 5.28
N GLU A 83 3.82 12.76 4.98
CA GLU A 83 2.65 13.10 5.79
C GLU A 83 2.68 12.44 7.17
N GLU A 84 3.03 11.15 7.24
CA GLU A 84 3.13 10.42 8.49
C GLU A 84 4.18 11.01 9.44
N LEU A 85 5.31 11.49 8.90
CA LEU A 85 6.37 12.13 9.68
C LEU A 85 6.01 13.53 10.20
N ARG A 86 4.96 14.17 9.67
CA ARG A 86 4.42 15.43 10.22
C ARG A 86 3.55 15.21 11.46
N LYS A 87 3.06 13.99 11.67
CA LYS A 87 2.23 13.67 12.83
C LYS A 87 3.11 13.55 14.07
N GLU A 88 2.57 13.95 15.22
CA GLU A 88 3.23 13.85 16.52
C GLU A 88 3.20 12.41 17.06
N ARG A 89 3.73 11.47 16.28
CA ARG A 89 3.78 10.03 16.59
C ARG A 89 5.24 9.57 16.68
N ARG A 90 5.49 8.64 17.59
CA ARG A 90 6.79 7.96 17.75
C ARG A 90 6.72 6.47 17.45
N THR A 91 5.55 5.98 17.06
CA THR A 91 5.36 4.59 16.70
C THR A 91 6.22 4.22 15.50
N PRO A 92 6.68 2.97 15.40
CA PRO A 92 7.44 2.52 14.23
C PRO A 92 6.59 2.61 12.96
N ILE A 93 7.24 2.72 11.82
CA ILE A 93 6.62 2.76 10.49
C ILE A 93 7.02 1.49 9.75
N LEU A 94 6.06 0.79 9.16
CA LEU A 94 6.34 -0.36 8.29
C LEU A 94 6.19 0.06 6.84
N ILE A 95 7.17 -0.27 6.00
CA ILE A 95 7.14 0.01 4.55
C ILE A 95 7.35 -1.30 3.81
N ASN A 96 6.35 -1.71 3.02
CA ASN A 96 6.51 -2.84 2.10
C ASN A 96 7.47 -2.46 0.98
N TRP A 97 8.48 -3.29 0.78
CA TRP A 97 9.43 -3.20 -0.31
C TRP A 97 9.07 -4.16 -1.45
N ASP A 98 9.06 -3.62 -2.66
CA ASP A 98 8.89 -4.39 -3.88
C ASP A 98 10.13 -4.32 -4.75
N PHE A 99 10.48 -5.41 -5.44
CA PHE A 99 11.63 -5.37 -6.37
C PHE A 99 11.36 -4.51 -7.63
N GLU A 100 10.15 -3.96 -7.71
CA GLU A 100 9.68 -3.05 -8.75
C GLU A 100 9.40 -1.64 -8.20
N PHE A 101 9.85 -1.33 -6.96
CA PHE A 101 9.51 -0.12 -6.20
C PHE A 101 9.71 1.20 -6.98
N PHE A 102 10.76 1.29 -7.82
CA PHE A 102 11.08 2.48 -8.60
C PHE A 102 10.38 2.59 -9.96
N GLN A 103 9.36 1.78 -10.21
CA GLN A 103 8.47 2.00 -11.35
C GLN A 103 7.59 3.22 -11.09
N HIS A 104 7.34 4.04 -12.11
CA HIS A 104 6.43 5.18 -12.00
C HIS A 104 4.99 4.73 -12.30
N LYS A 105 4.10 4.78 -11.31
CA LYS A 105 2.65 4.57 -11.49
C LYS A 105 1.86 5.41 -10.48
N VAL A 106 1.07 6.35 -10.98
CA VAL A 106 0.22 7.23 -10.14
C VAL A 106 -0.97 6.47 -9.52
N GLY A 107 -1.39 5.34 -10.11
CA GLY A 107 -2.49 4.51 -9.63
C GLY A 107 -3.87 4.97 -10.15
N ASN A 108 -4.95 4.53 -9.51
CA ASN A 108 -6.32 4.97 -9.88
C ASN A 108 -6.64 6.35 -9.25
N MET A 109 -7.03 7.31 -10.08
CA MET A 109 -7.44 8.66 -9.65
C MET A 109 -8.57 8.68 -8.61
N ALA A 110 -9.44 7.66 -8.59
CA ALA A 110 -10.48 7.50 -7.57
C ALA A 110 -9.90 7.47 -6.14
N HIS A 111 -8.64 7.08 -5.95
CA HIS A 111 -8.03 7.09 -4.61
C HIS A 111 -7.74 8.50 -4.09
N PHE A 112 -7.52 9.47 -4.97
CA PHE A 112 -6.98 10.78 -4.61
C PHE A 112 -7.99 11.92 -4.71
N VAL A 113 -8.92 11.83 -5.67
CA VAL A 113 -9.96 12.85 -5.91
C VAL A 113 -10.73 13.30 -4.66
N PRO A 114 -11.11 12.40 -3.72
CA PRO A 114 -11.79 12.78 -2.48
C PRO A 114 -10.99 13.73 -1.59
N ASN A 115 -9.66 13.76 -1.75
CA ASN A 115 -8.73 14.44 -0.86
C ASN A 115 -7.93 15.56 -1.56
N LEU A 116 -8.39 16.06 -2.72
CA LEU A 116 -7.72 17.12 -3.48
C LEU A 116 -7.67 18.49 -2.78
N GLU A 117 -8.42 18.67 -1.70
CA GLU A 117 -8.29 19.83 -0.83
C GLU A 117 -6.92 19.87 -0.16
N HIS A 118 -6.30 18.71 0.09
CA HIS A 118 -4.96 18.62 0.64
C HIS A 118 -3.90 18.98 -0.42
N PRO A 119 -3.04 20.00 -0.18
CA PRO A 119 -2.06 20.46 -1.17
C PRO A 119 -1.11 19.36 -1.66
N THR A 120 -0.64 18.50 -0.74
CA THR A 120 0.27 17.39 -1.08
C THR A 120 -0.38 16.37 -2.01
N VAL A 121 -1.65 16.01 -1.77
CA VAL A 121 -2.39 15.06 -2.63
C VAL A 121 -2.61 15.68 -4.00
N ARG A 122 -3.00 16.96 -4.04
CA ARG A 122 -3.19 17.70 -5.29
C ARG A 122 -1.92 17.80 -6.12
N ALA A 123 -0.78 18.02 -5.48
CA ALA A 123 0.53 18.08 -6.15
C ALA A 123 0.92 16.72 -6.72
N TYR A 124 0.72 15.64 -5.94
CA TYR A 124 1.05 14.27 -6.35
C TYR A 124 0.31 13.85 -7.64
N VAL A 125 -0.97 14.19 -7.78
CA VAL A 125 -1.77 13.84 -8.97
C VAL A 125 -1.92 14.98 -9.99
N ALA A 126 -1.11 16.03 -9.91
CA ALA A 126 -1.35 17.28 -10.64
C ALA A 126 -1.47 17.09 -12.17
N GLU A 127 -0.68 16.18 -12.73
CA GLU A 127 -0.66 15.87 -14.18
C GLU A 127 -1.93 15.17 -14.66
N GLU A 128 -2.65 14.49 -13.76
CA GLU A 128 -3.86 13.72 -14.04
C GLU A 128 -5.16 14.52 -13.75
N LEU A 129 -5.04 15.77 -13.29
CA LEU A 129 -6.20 16.57 -12.90
C LEU A 129 -6.92 17.21 -14.09
N HIS A 130 -8.19 16.87 -14.25
CA HIS A 130 -9.12 17.61 -15.09
C HIS A 130 -9.71 18.84 -14.39
N TRP A 131 -10.21 19.80 -15.18
CA TRP A 131 -10.79 21.05 -14.65
C TRP A 131 -11.94 20.80 -13.66
N TYR A 132 -12.76 19.76 -13.88
CA TYR A 132 -13.93 19.45 -13.06
C TYR A 132 -13.57 18.83 -11.70
N HIS A 133 -12.35 18.28 -11.54
CA HIS A 133 -11.86 17.78 -10.25
C HIS A 133 -11.74 18.89 -9.18
N ARG A 134 -11.77 20.16 -9.59
CA ARG A 134 -11.66 21.34 -8.71
C ARG A 134 -13.01 21.81 -8.16
N PHE A 135 -14.13 21.26 -8.63
CA PHE A 135 -15.46 21.72 -8.27
C PHE A 135 -16.19 20.67 -7.42
N PRO A 136 -16.66 21.00 -6.20
CA PRO A 136 -17.44 20.10 -5.38
C PRO A 136 -18.63 19.50 -6.14
N GLY A 137 -18.89 18.20 -5.95
CA GLY A 137 -19.97 17.45 -6.59
C GLY A 137 -19.68 16.99 -8.01
N LEU A 138 -18.97 17.81 -8.80
CA LEU A 138 -18.49 17.43 -10.14
C LEU A 138 -17.16 16.69 -10.10
N ARG A 139 -16.38 16.83 -9.02
CA ARG A 139 -15.06 16.21 -8.91
C ARG A 139 -15.05 14.69 -9.04
N PHE A 140 -16.17 14.03 -8.78
CA PHE A 140 -16.33 12.58 -8.91
C PHE A 140 -16.83 12.12 -10.29
N PHE A 141 -16.96 13.03 -11.26
CA PHE A 141 -17.43 12.69 -12.60
C PHE A 141 -16.56 11.58 -13.22
N GLY A 142 -17.20 10.49 -13.64
CA GLY A 142 -16.53 9.29 -14.17
C GLY A 142 -15.98 8.32 -13.12
N LEU A 143 -16.04 8.64 -11.83
CA LEU A 143 -15.44 7.85 -10.74
C LEU A 143 -16.47 7.22 -9.78
N TYR A 144 -17.75 7.57 -9.91
CA TYR A 144 -18.82 7.02 -9.06
C TYR A 144 -18.89 5.49 -9.08
N ASP A 145 -18.64 4.87 -10.23
CA ASP A 145 -18.64 3.41 -10.36
C ASP A 145 -17.52 2.77 -9.53
N ASP A 146 -16.35 3.39 -9.43
CA ASP A 146 -15.25 2.90 -8.61
C ASP A 146 -15.60 2.98 -7.12
N TYR A 147 -16.20 4.08 -6.68
CA TYR A 147 -16.64 4.23 -5.29
C TYR A 147 -17.77 3.26 -4.94
N LEU A 148 -18.73 3.04 -5.84
CA LEU A 148 -19.80 2.08 -5.64
C LEU A 148 -19.26 0.64 -5.58
N LYS A 149 -18.36 0.27 -6.50
CA LYS A 149 -17.69 -1.04 -6.48
C LYS A 149 -16.91 -1.25 -5.19
N ALA A 150 -16.19 -0.23 -4.72
CA ALA A 150 -15.47 -0.28 -3.46
C ALA A 150 -16.41 -0.50 -2.27
N LEU A 151 -17.52 0.24 -2.19
CA LEU A 151 -18.53 0.09 -1.14
C LEU A 151 -19.19 -1.30 -1.15
N LEU A 152 -19.60 -1.77 -2.32
CA LEU A 152 -20.18 -3.11 -2.49
C LEU A 152 -19.15 -4.19 -2.16
N GLY A 153 -17.91 -3.98 -2.57
CA GLY A 153 -16.76 -4.81 -2.21
C GLY A 153 -16.62 -4.94 -0.71
N GLU A 154 -16.57 -3.81 0.02
CA GLU A 154 -16.47 -3.75 1.49
C GLU A 154 -17.53 -4.61 2.19
N ARG A 155 -18.74 -4.68 1.63
CA ARG A 155 -19.87 -5.45 2.15
C ARG A 155 -19.93 -6.90 1.63
N SER A 156 -19.15 -7.22 0.61
CA SER A 156 -19.09 -8.56 0.03
C SER A 156 -18.24 -9.50 0.88
N LYS A 157 -18.71 -10.75 0.99
CA LYS A 157 -18.00 -11.83 1.71
C LYS A 157 -16.89 -12.51 0.88
N GLY A 158 -16.66 -12.06 -0.36
CA GLY A 158 -15.68 -12.70 -1.27
C GLY A 158 -14.22 -12.48 -0.88
N ASN A 159 -13.91 -11.35 -0.25
CA ASN A 159 -12.58 -11.02 0.23
C ASN A 159 -12.61 -10.86 1.76
N VAL A 160 -11.51 -11.25 2.41
CA VAL A 160 -11.31 -10.92 3.82
C VAL A 160 -10.72 -9.51 3.90
N ARG A 161 -11.10 -8.76 4.93
CA ARG A 161 -10.62 -7.39 5.16
C ARG A 161 -10.18 -7.25 6.60
N SER A 162 -9.09 -6.54 6.81
CA SER A 162 -8.68 -6.17 8.15
C SER A 162 -7.84 -4.90 8.16
N ALA A 163 -8.23 -3.95 9.00
CA ALA A 163 -7.48 -2.71 9.26
C ALA A 163 -6.87 -2.05 8.01
N GLY A 164 -7.65 -1.95 6.93
CA GLY A 164 -7.22 -1.40 5.64
C GLY A 164 -6.82 -2.45 4.60
N GLY A 165 -6.32 -3.62 4.99
CA GLY A 165 -5.95 -4.72 4.10
C GLY A 165 -7.14 -5.39 3.41
N VAL A 166 -6.91 -5.92 2.21
CA VAL A 166 -7.87 -6.70 1.40
C VAL A 166 -7.18 -7.97 0.90
N PHE A 167 -7.74 -9.11 1.28
CA PHE A 167 -7.14 -10.42 0.99
C PHE A 167 -8.08 -11.25 0.12
N ASP A 168 -7.52 -11.83 -0.94
CA ASP A 168 -8.22 -12.85 -1.71
C ASP A 168 -8.37 -14.11 -0.85
N ASN A 169 -9.61 -14.55 -0.69
CA ASN A 169 -9.97 -15.76 0.05
C ASN A 169 -10.66 -16.78 -0.88
N GLY A 170 -10.40 -16.68 -2.18
CA GLY A 170 -10.89 -17.61 -3.17
C GLY A 170 -10.25 -18.98 -3.02
N ARG A 171 -10.94 -20.01 -3.50
CA ARG A 171 -10.38 -21.36 -3.58
C ARG A 171 -9.18 -21.34 -4.55
N HIS A 172 -8.04 -21.85 -4.10
CA HIS A 172 -6.86 -21.98 -4.94
C HIS A 172 -7.14 -22.88 -6.16
N ASP A 173 -6.94 -22.32 -7.36
CA ASP A 173 -7.00 -23.04 -8.62
C ASP A 173 -5.58 -23.37 -9.09
N ARG A 174 -5.17 -24.61 -8.85
CA ARG A 174 -3.85 -25.11 -9.20
C ARG A 174 -3.54 -24.95 -10.69
N SER A 175 -4.51 -25.17 -11.57
CA SER A 175 -4.29 -25.10 -13.02
C SER A 175 -3.99 -23.68 -13.46
N ARG A 176 -4.77 -22.71 -12.97
CA ARG A 176 -4.57 -21.28 -13.21
C ARG A 176 -3.26 -20.78 -12.59
N PHE A 177 -2.92 -21.24 -11.40
CA PHE A 177 -1.66 -20.85 -10.75
C PHE A 177 -0.44 -21.36 -11.53
N GLN A 178 -0.44 -22.62 -11.97
CA GLN A 178 0.65 -23.18 -12.77
C GLN A 178 0.82 -22.46 -14.12
N GLU A 179 -0.27 -21.98 -14.72
CA GLU A 179 -0.19 -21.09 -15.89
C GLU A 179 0.53 -19.77 -15.57
N GLN A 180 0.24 -19.14 -14.43
CA GLN A 180 0.95 -17.94 -13.99
C GLN A 180 2.43 -18.20 -13.70
N VAL A 181 2.76 -19.36 -13.11
CA VAL A 181 4.14 -19.79 -12.90
C VAL A 181 4.87 -19.93 -14.24
N ARG A 182 4.28 -20.61 -15.23
CA ARG A 182 4.87 -20.73 -16.58
C ARG A 182 5.10 -19.37 -17.24
N ARG A 183 4.12 -18.46 -17.16
CA ARG A 183 4.27 -17.09 -17.67
C ARG A 183 5.41 -16.34 -16.97
N ARG A 184 5.49 -16.46 -15.65
CA ARG A 184 6.56 -15.84 -14.87
C ARG A 184 7.94 -16.38 -15.28
N LEU A 185 8.07 -17.71 -15.45
CA LEU A 185 9.29 -18.36 -15.93
C LEU A 185 9.65 -17.99 -17.39
N ALA A 186 8.72 -17.45 -18.16
CA ALA A 186 8.99 -16.94 -19.52
C ALA A 186 9.24 -15.42 -19.54
N THR A 187 8.96 -14.71 -18.45
CA THR A 187 9.09 -13.25 -18.36
C THR A 187 10.42 -12.90 -17.71
N GLN A 188 11.15 -11.94 -18.29
CA GLN A 188 12.32 -11.36 -17.64
C GLN A 188 11.90 -10.16 -16.79
N MET A 189 12.27 -10.19 -15.51
CA MET A 189 12.18 -9.05 -14.62
C MET A 189 13.56 -8.45 -14.44
N ARG A 190 13.65 -7.17 -14.09
CA ARG A 190 14.92 -6.52 -13.78
C ARG A 190 14.75 -5.53 -12.66
N TRP A 191 15.80 -5.41 -11.85
CA TRP A 191 15.95 -4.25 -11.00
C TRP A 191 16.10 -2.98 -11.86
N ILE A 192 15.52 -1.89 -11.37
CA ILE A 192 15.70 -0.55 -11.91
C ILE A 192 16.45 0.24 -10.85
N ASP A 193 17.72 0.55 -11.13
CA ASP A 193 18.51 1.46 -10.31
C ASP A 193 17.75 2.81 -10.22
N PRO A 194 17.54 3.35 -9.00
CA PRO A 194 16.83 4.62 -8.85
C PRO A 194 17.55 5.79 -9.52
N GLN A 195 18.87 5.72 -9.76
CA GLN A 195 19.66 6.79 -10.37
C GLN A 195 19.44 8.16 -9.69
N GLY A 196 19.31 8.16 -8.35
CA GLY A 196 19.07 9.36 -7.54
C GLY A 196 17.60 9.76 -7.39
N LYS A 197 16.66 9.06 -8.03
CA LYS A 197 15.20 9.27 -7.85
C LYS A 197 14.72 8.92 -6.43
N ASP A 198 15.52 8.17 -5.68
CA ASP A 198 15.31 7.82 -4.28
C ASP A 198 15.73 8.93 -3.30
N SER A 199 16.29 10.04 -3.77
CA SER A 199 16.79 11.12 -2.91
C SER A 199 15.74 11.63 -1.93
N VAL A 200 14.51 11.87 -2.39
CA VAL A 200 13.40 12.33 -1.53
C VAL A 200 13.08 11.27 -0.47
N PHE A 201 12.94 10.00 -0.86
CA PHE A 201 12.74 8.91 0.09
C PHE A 201 13.86 8.83 1.14
N LEU A 202 15.13 8.89 0.72
CA LEU A 202 16.28 8.81 1.62
C LEU A 202 16.35 10.01 2.56
N ASP A 203 16.02 11.21 2.09
CA ASP A 203 15.98 12.41 2.91
C ASP A 203 14.89 12.30 3.99
N LEU A 204 13.70 11.78 3.64
CA LEU A 204 12.63 11.50 4.59
C LEU A 204 13.07 10.49 5.65
N VAL A 205 13.65 9.37 5.23
CA VAL A 205 14.15 8.32 6.14
C VAL A 205 15.20 8.87 7.11
N ARG A 206 16.11 9.73 6.63
CA ARG A 206 17.18 10.35 7.45
C ARG A 206 16.69 11.51 8.32
N SER A 207 15.55 12.12 7.99
CA SER A 207 15.00 13.27 8.72
C SER A 207 14.39 12.93 10.08
N THR A 208 14.26 11.63 10.40
CA THR A 208 13.56 11.15 11.59
C THR A 208 14.40 10.19 12.42
N ASP A 209 14.12 10.15 13.72
CA ASP A 209 14.62 9.14 14.65
C ASP A 209 13.65 7.95 14.82
N ARG A 210 12.44 8.04 14.25
CA ARG A 210 11.46 6.95 14.27
C ARG A 210 12.03 5.70 13.61
N ARG A 211 11.74 4.55 14.19
CA ARG A 211 12.11 3.24 13.64
C ARG A 211 11.32 2.97 12.38
N ILE A 212 12.01 2.71 11.27
CA ILE A 212 11.43 2.34 9.98
C ILE A 212 11.78 0.89 9.69
N ILE A 213 10.76 0.05 9.54
CA ILE A 213 10.89 -1.36 9.22
C ILE A 213 10.54 -1.55 7.75
N ILE A 214 11.54 -1.84 6.93
CA ILE A 214 11.36 -2.12 5.51
C ILE A 214 11.21 -3.62 5.35
N VAL A 215 10.10 -4.08 4.76
CA VAL A 215 9.77 -5.49 4.69
C VAL A 215 9.57 -5.91 3.23
N ALA A 216 10.37 -6.86 2.75
CA ALA A 216 10.12 -7.48 1.46
C ALA A 216 9.26 -8.73 1.68
N ALA A 217 7.95 -8.65 1.45
CA ALA A 217 7.04 -9.79 1.63
C ALA A 217 7.38 -10.97 0.68
N PRO A 218 6.89 -12.19 0.95
CA PRO A 218 7.21 -13.35 0.12
C PRO A 218 6.84 -13.19 -1.36
N TYR A 219 7.70 -13.74 -2.22
CA TYR A 219 7.41 -13.99 -3.64
C TYR A 219 7.43 -15.49 -3.88
N HIS A 220 6.68 -15.95 -4.87
CA HIS A 220 6.85 -17.33 -5.31
C HIS A 220 8.23 -17.47 -5.94
N ARG A 221 8.95 -18.57 -5.67
CA ARG A 221 10.31 -18.83 -6.17
C ARG A 221 10.51 -18.59 -7.68
N SER A 222 9.48 -18.82 -8.49
CA SER A 222 9.56 -18.58 -9.94
C SER A 222 9.78 -17.11 -10.31
N TYR A 223 9.48 -16.17 -9.40
CA TYR A 223 9.71 -14.74 -9.60
C TYR A 223 11.20 -14.42 -9.82
N PHE A 224 12.09 -15.17 -9.17
CA PHE A 224 13.53 -14.89 -9.19
C PHE A 224 14.30 -15.63 -10.28
N THR A 225 13.71 -16.65 -10.92
CA THR A 225 14.42 -17.50 -11.91
C THR A 225 15.05 -16.68 -13.05
N ASN A 226 14.33 -15.67 -13.55
CA ASN A 226 14.79 -14.79 -14.64
C ASN A 226 14.91 -13.33 -14.18
N PHE A 227 15.14 -13.10 -12.89
CA PHE A 227 15.31 -11.75 -12.37
C PHE A 227 16.74 -11.26 -12.63
N LYS A 228 16.87 -10.20 -13.42
CA LYS A 228 18.16 -9.55 -13.71
C LYS A 228 18.52 -8.55 -12.61
N ASP A 229 19.80 -8.53 -12.26
CA ASP A 229 20.39 -7.59 -11.31
C ASP A 229 19.82 -7.71 -9.88
N LEU A 230 19.42 -8.93 -9.47
CA LEU A 230 18.95 -9.19 -8.11
C LEU A 230 19.99 -8.79 -7.04
N GLY A 231 21.28 -9.03 -7.31
CA GLY A 231 22.36 -8.61 -6.41
C GLY A 231 22.43 -7.10 -6.21
N ALA A 232 22.07 -6.30 -7.22
CA ALA A 232 22.01 -4.84 -7.09
C ALA A 232 20.82 -4.41 -6.22
N ALA A 233 19.65 -5.04 -6.38
CA ALA A 233 18.51 -4.80 -5.50
C ALA A 233 18.82 -5.18 -4.04
N GLN A 234 19.52 -6.29 -3.81
CA GLN A 234 19.96 -6.71 -2.48
C GLN A 234 21.00 -5.75 -1.88
N ALA A 235 21.94 -5.28 -2.68
CA ALA A 235 22.92 -4.27 -2.24
C ALA A 235 22.23 -2.95 -1.85
N TYR A 236 21.19 -2.55 -2.60
CA TYR A 236 20.38 -1.38 -2.27
C TYR A 236 19.68 -1.55 -0.91
N LEU A 237 19.00 -2.68 -0.70
CA LEU A 237 18.37 -3.01 0.58
C LEU A 237 19.38 -3.03 1.75
N ALA A 238 20.55 -3.63 1.56
CA ALA A 238 21.62 -3.60 2.57
C ALA A 238 22.09 -2.17 2.86
N GLY A 239 22.11 -1.29 1.85
CA GLY A 239 22.36 0.13 2.02
C GLY A 239 21.33 0.82 2.90
N LEU A 240 20.03 0.51 2.72
CA LEU A 240 18.98 1.01 3.60
C LEU A 240 19.13 0.49 5.03
N ASP A 241 19.44 -0.79 5.20
CA ASP A 241 19.62 -1.43 6.52
C ASP A 241 20.81 -0.86 7.31
N SER A 242 21.77 -0.26 6.61
CA SER A 242 22.90 0.43 7.24
C SER A 242 22.52 1.76 7.92
N LEU A 243 21.32 2.28 7.68
CA LEU A 243 20.83 3.52 8.31
C LEU A 243 20.39 3.24 9.75
N VAL A 244 20.78 4.12 10.68
CA VAL A 244 20.64 3.91 12.13
C VAL A 244 19.21 3.60 12.60
N ASN A 245 18.22 4.19 11.95
CA ASN A 245 16.80 4.07 12.30
C ASN A 245 16.04 3.05 11.44
N VAL A 246 16.71 2.36 10.52
CA VAL A 246 16.11 1.39 9.61
C VAL A 246 16.41 -0.03 10.06
N THR A 247 15.48 -0.94 9.78
CA THR A 247 15.72 -2.39 9.82
C THR A 247 15.03 -3.02 8.62
N VAL A 248 15.77 -3.80 7.84
CA VAL A 248 15.26 -4.52 6.68
C VAL A 248 14.99 -5.97 7.06
N LEU A 249 13.73 -6.40 6.87
CA LEU A 249 13.29 -7.77 7.02
C LEU A 249 12.98 -8.35 5.62
N ASP A 250 13.97 -9.03 5.03
CA ASP A 250 13.84 -9.63 3.70
C ASP A 250 13.25 -11.05 3.77
N HIS A 251 11.91 -11.13 3.68
CA HIS A 251 11.15 -12.38 3.57
C HIS A 251 10.87 -12.77 2.12
N SER A 252 11.48 -12.10 1.14
CA SER A 252 11.09 -12.24 -0.25
C SER A 252 11.30 -13.63 -0.82
N ARG A 253 12.21 -14.39 -0.22
CA ARG A 253 12.58 -15.76 -0.60
C ARG A 253 12.11 -16.81 0.41
N ASP A 254 11.27 -16.42 1.37
CA ASP A 254 10.66 -17.38 2.28
C ASP A 254 9.81 -18.38 1.50
N GLU A 255 10.03 -19.66 1.77
CA GLU A 255 9.27 -20.73 1.11
C GLU A 255 7.85 -20.80 1.67
N LEU A 256 6.87 -20.63 0.79
CA LEU A 256 5.46 -20.89 1.03
C LEU A 256 4.94 -21.88 -0.02
N PRO A 257 3.98 -22.75 0.31
CA PRO A 257 3.37 -23.65 -0.65
C PRO A 257 2.56 -22.86 -1.70
N ASP A 258 2.44 -23.40 -2.92
CA ASP A 258 1.67 -22.77 -4.02
C ASP A 258 0.25 -22.34 -3.61
N VAL A 259 -0.38 -23.11 -2.71
CA VAL A 259 -1.73 -22.86 -2.20
C VAL A 259 -1.84 -21.55 -1.40
N ASP A 260 -0.73 -21.00 -0.92
CA ASP A 260 -0.67 -19.76 -0.15
C ASP A 260 -0.46 -18.53 -1.05
N PHE A 261 -0.36 -18.72 -2.36
CA PHE A 261 -0.24 -17.65 -3.33
C PHE A 261 -1.53 -17.41 -4.11
N LEU A 262 -1.88 -16.14 -4.27
CA LEU A 262 -2.86 -15.67 -5.24
C LEU A 262 -2.27 -15.66 -6.65
N ASN A 263 -1.02 -15.19 -6.76
CA ASN A 263 -0.21 -15.22 -7.95
C ASN A 263 1.28 -15.24 -7.60
N THR A 264 2.16 -15.28 -8.59
CA THR A 264 3.62 -15.39 -8.34
C THR A 264 4.24 -14.22 -7.56
N SER A 265 3.52 -13.11 -7.40
CA SER A 265 3.95 -11.90 -6.71
C SER A 265 3.01 -11.47 -5.59
N HIS A 266 1.98 -12.24 -5.23
CA HIS A 266 1.06 -11.89 -4.15
C HIS A 266 0.64 -13.16 -3.42
N VAL A 267 0.73 -13.15 -2.10
CA VAL A 267 0.10 -14.17 -1.26
C VAL A 267 -1.42 -14.01 -1.29
N ASN A 268 -2.16 -15.08 -1.01
CA ASN A 268 -3.59 -14.99 -0.69
C ASN A 268 -3.79 -14.82 0.82
N TYR A 269 -5.03 -14.88 1.30
CA TYR A 269 -5.30 -14.70 2.73
C TYR A 269 -4.56 -15.71 3.63
N THR A 270 -4.53 -16.99 3.27
CA THR A 270 -3.81 -18.01 4.04
C THR A 270 -2.32 -17.70 4.12
N GLY A 271 -1.69 -17.38 2.98
CA GLY A 271 -0.28 -16.99 2.94
C GLY A 271 0.00 -15.71 3.71
N ALA A 272 -0.90 -14.72 3.61
CA ALA A 272 -0.81 -13.47 4.37
C ALA A 272 -0.87 -13.71 5.88
N GLN A 273 -1.71 -14.64 6.36
CA GLN A 273 -1.76 -15.02 7.77
C GLN A 273 -0.44 -15.65 8.23
N VAL A 274 0.07 -16.65 7.50
CA VAL A 274 1.33 -17.34 7.83
C VAL A 274 2.50 -16.35 7.87
N PHE A 275 2.60 -15.51 6.85
CA PHE A 275 3.63 -14.47 6.76
C PHE A 275 3.50 -13.45 7.88
N SER A 276 2.30 -12.92 8.13
CA SER A 276 2.07 -11.88 9.15
C SER A 276 2.30 -12.40 10.57
N GLU A 277 2.02 -13.68 10.85
CA GLU A 277 2.37 -14.30 12.14
C GLU A 277 3.88 -14.41 12.35
N ARG A 278 4.64 -14.69 11.28
CA ARG A 278 6.12 -14.70 11.33
C ARG A 278 6.64 -13.29 11.60
N LEU A 279 6.20 -12.34 10.78
CA LEU A 279 6.57 -10.94 10.91
C LEU A 279 6.18 -10.36 12.28
N GLY A 280 5.03 -10.72 12.84
CA GLY A 280 4.60 -10.29 14.17
C GLY A 280 5.49 -10.80 15.32
N ARG A 281 6.11 -11.98 15.17
CA ARG A 281 7.10 -12.47 16.15
C ARG A 281 8.39 -11.64 16.10
N GLU A 282 8.86 -11.31 14.91
CA GLU A 282 10.03 -10.44 14.72
C GLU A 282 9.74 -9.01 15.17
N TRP A 283 8.54 -8.51 14.85
CA TRP A 283 8.03 -7.23 15.34
C TRP A 283 8.04 -7.17 16.87
N THR A 284 7.52 -8.20 17.54
CA THR A 284 7.57 -8.29 19.02
C THR A 284 9.03 -8.23 19.52
N ALA A 285 9.96 -8.91 18.86
CA ALA A 285 11.36 -8.93 19.27
C ALA A 285 12.02 -7.55 19.14
N LEU A 286 11.65 -6.79 18.10
CA LEU A 286 12.11 -5.42 17.88
C LEU A 286 11.44 -4.41 18.83
N PHE A 287 10.19 -4.66 19.21
CA PHE A 287 9.35 -3.73 19.98
C PHE A 287 8.61 -4.43 21.14
N PRO A 288 9.33 -4.92 22.16
CA PRO A 288 8.73 -5.71 23.24
C PRO A 288 7.66 -4.95 24.04
N ASP A 289 7.76 -3.62 24.10
CA ASP A 289 6.86 -2.75 24.87
C ASP A 289 5.51 -2.46 24.17
N ARG A 290 5.27 -3.02 22.97
CA ARG A 290 4.08 -2.74 22.16
C ARG A 290 2.99 -3.84 22.18
N ARG A 291 3.04 -4.75 23.15
CA ARG A 291 2.02 -5.81 23.31
C ARG A 291 0.82 -5.39 24.14
#